data_AF-A0A0G0MRE7-F1
#
_entry.id   AF-A0A0G0MRE7-F1
#
_cell.length_a   1.000
_cell.length_b   1.000
_cell.length_c   1.000
_cell.angle_alpha   90.00
_cell.angle_beta   90.00
_cell.angle_gamma   90.00
#
_symmetry.space_group_name_H-M   'P 1'
#
loop_
_entity.id
_entity.type
_entity.pdbx_description
1 polymer ?
#
loop_
_entity_poly.entity_id
_entity_poly.type
_entity_poly.pdbx_seq_one_letter_code
_entity_poly.pdbx_strand_id
1 'polypeptide(L)'
;MIYILQSKYAVKCAVLHIQGISTGFISSLGREFVAALYEAIAEDKNSFGFVAVEDDKVLGFVAFTTNLSRLYKYVAFKKGFKFSFILARKM
;
A
#
# COMPACT_ATOMS: atom_id res chain seq x y z
N MET A 1 3.29 4.67 -19.87
CA MET A 1 2.75 5.97 -19.38
C MET A 1 2.81 6.02 -17.86
N ILE A 2 3.01 7.20 -17.26
CA ILE A 2 2.97 7.39 -15.79
C ILE A 2 1.64 8.01 -15.38
N TYR A 3 1.00 7.46 -14.35
CA TYR A 3 -0.27 7.93 -13.79
C TYR A 3 -0.16 8.15 -12.28
N ILE A 4 -1.06 8.97 -11.72
CA ILE A 4 -1.24 9.04 -10.26
C ILE A 4 -1.76 7.68 -9.75
N LEU A 5 -1.27 7.25 -8.59
CA LEU A 5 -1.71 6.03 -7.94
C LEU A 5 -3.17 6.18 -7.48
N GLN A 6 -4.03 5.33 -8.03
CA GLN A 6 -5.45 5.22 -7.70
C GLN A 6 -5.74 3.85 -7.06
N SER A 7 -6.83 3.71 -6.30
CA SER A 7 -7.20 2.47 -5.60
C SER A 7 -7.25 1.24 -6.52
N LYS A 8 -7.61 1.41 -7.80
CA LYS A 8 -7.61 0.34 -8.81
C LYS A 8 -6.23 -0.33 -9.03
N TYR A 9 -5.14 0.39 -8.75
CA TYR A 9 -3.77 -0.13 -8.88
C TYR A 9 -3.22 -0.75 -7.58
N ALA A 10 -3.93 -0.62 -6.45
CA ALA A 10 -3.41 -0.98 -5.13
C ALA A 10 -2.97 -2.45 -5.03
N VAL A 11 -3.78 -3.38 -5.54
CA VAL A 11 -3.45 -4.82 -5.54
C VAL A 11 -2.21 -5.12 -6.38
N LYS A 12 -2.06 -4.45 -7.53
CA LYS A 12 -0.90 -4.65 -8.42
C LYS A 12 0.38 -4.08 -7.79
N CYS A 13 0.29 -2.90 -7.17
CA CYS A 13 1.41 -2.31 -6.43
C CYS A 13 1.83 -3.19 -5.25
N ALA A 14 0.87 -3.77 -4.52
CA ALA A 14 1.18 -4.68 -3.41
C ALA A 14 1.89 -5.96 -3.85
N VAL A 15 1.50 -6.51 -5.01
CA VAL A 15 2.20 -7.67 -5.60
C VAL A 15 3.64 -7.30 -5.95
N LEU A 16 3.84 -6.18 -6.66
CA LEU A 16 5.17 -5.71 -7.02
C LEU A 16 6.02 -5.37 -5.79
N HIS A 17 5.44 -4.79 -4.74
CA HIS A 17 6.13 -4.52 -3.48
C HIS A 17 6.69 -5.79 -2.86
N ILE A 18 5.85 -6.82 -2.69
CA ILE A 18 6.27 -8.08 -2.05
C ILE A 18 7.26 -8.84 -2.91
N GLN A 19 7.11 -8.80 -4.24
CA GLN A 19 8.04 -9.44 -5.17
C GLN A 19 9.41 -8.73 -5.21
N GLY A 20 9.42 -7.40 -5.20
CA GLY A 20 10.65 -6.60 -5.27
C GLY A 20 11.34 -6.39 -3.91
N ILE A 21 10.58 -6.42 -2.82
CA ILE A 21 11.05 -6.25 -1.44
C ILE A 21 10.43 -7.39 -0.63
N SER A 22 11.04 -8.57 -0.66
CA SER A 22 10.49 -9.76 0.02
C SER A 22 10.74 -9.77 1.54
N THR A 23 11.52 -8.82 2.05
CA THR A 23 11.92 -8.71 3.46
C THR A 23 11.38 -7.43 4.10
N GLY A 24 11.55 -7.29 5.42
CA GLY A 24 11.14 -6.10 6.15
C GLY A 24 9.68 -6.12 6.63
N PHE A 25 9.34 -5.10 7.43
CA PHE A 25 8.08 -5.04 8.17
C PHE A 25 6.85 -5.14 7.26
N ILE A 26 6.74 -4.27 6.24
CA ILE A 26 5.54 -4.15 5.39
C ILE A 26 5.24 -5.47 4.66
N SER A 27 6.24 -6.03 3.97
CA SER A 27 6.09 -7.31 3.24
C SER A 27 5.72 -8.47 4.16
N SER A 28 6.18 -8.43 5.42
CA SER A 28 5.85 -9.45 6.40
C SER A 28 4.37 -9.45 6.82
N LEU A 29 3.63 -8.35 6.61
CA LEU A 29 2.20 -8.23 6.97
C LEU A 29 1.26 -8.94 5.98
N GLY A 30 1.81 -9.41 4.85
CA GLY A 30 1.09 -10.17 3.84
C GLY A 30 0.37 -9.32 2.80
N ARG A 31 0.08 -9.94 1.65
CA ARG A 31 -0.45 -9.26 0.45
C ARG A 31 -1.71 -8.45 0.69
N GLU A 32 -2.64 -8.95 1.50
CA GLU A 32 -3.88 -8.23 1.83
C GLU A 32 -3.60 -6.94 2.59
N PHE A 33 -2.67 -6.98 3.55
CA PHE A 33 -2.26 -5.79 4.30
C PHE A 33 -1.62 -4.76 3.39
N VAL A 34 -0.67 -5.20 2.59
CA VAL A 34 0.05 -4.32 1.66
C VAL A 34 -0.93 -3.71 0.64
N ALA A 35 -1.89 -4.47 0.13
CA ALA A 35 -2.92 -3.93 -0.78
C ALA A 35 -3.77 -2.85 -0.11
N ALA A 36 -4.20 -3.06 1.13
CA ALA A 36 -4.93 -2.04 1.90
C ALA A 36 -4.09 -0.79 2.17
N LEU A 37 -2.78 -0.96 2.38
CA LEU A 37 -1.85 0.16 2.54
C LEU A 37 -1.79 1.01 1.26
N TYR A 38 -1.66 0.39 0.09
CA TYR A 38 -1.65 1.14 -1.19
C TYR A 38 -3.00 1.78 -1.50
N GLU A 39 -4.11 1.14 -1.12
CA GLU A 39 -5.44 1.73 -1.20
C GLU A 39 -5.54 2.98 -0.31
N ALA A 40 -5.03 2.91 0.92
CA ALA A 40 -4.97 4.05 1.84
C ALA A 40 -4.08 5.19 1.31
N ILE A 41 -2.97 4.87 0.66
CA ILE A 41 -2.09 5.88 0.02
C ILE A 41 -2.82 6.60 -1.12
N ALA A 42 -3.68 5.90 -1.86
CA ALA A 42 -4.45 6.49 -2.96
C ALA A 42 -5.54 7.47 -2.49
N GLU A 43 -5.99 7.33 -1.24
CA GLU A 43 -7.17 8.03 -0.70
C GLU A 43 -6.83 9.07 0.38
N ASP A 44 -5.72 8.89 1.11
CA ASP A 44 -5.32 9.83 2.17
C ASP A 44 -4.71 11.10 1.58
N LYS A 45 -5.23 12.26 1.97
CA LYS A 45 -4.77 13.58 1.51
C LYS A 45 -3.30 13.93 1.82
N ASN A 46 -2.61 13.17 2.68
CA ASN A 46 -1.20 13.38 3.03
C ASN A 46 -0.30 12.30 2.40
N SER A 47 -0.87 11.50 1.52
CA SER A 47 -0.21 10.40 0.83
C SER A 47 -0.50 10.52 -0.66
N PHE A 48 0.45 10.07 -1.47
CA PHE A 48 0.29 10.04 -2.92
C PHE A 48 1.28 9.06 -3.51
N GLY A 49 1.12 8.74 -4.78
CA GLY A 49 2.07 7.91 -5.49
C GLY A 49 1.90 8.02 -6.99
N PHE A 50 2.80 7.37 -7.71
CA PHE A 50 2.76 7.24 -9.14
C PHE A 50 2.91 5.79 -9.54
N VAL A 51 2.29 5.41 -10.65
CA VAL A 51 2.39 4.08 -11.25
C VAL A 51 2.82 4.19 -12.71
N ALA A 52 3.75 3.34 -13.12
CA ALA A 52 4.12 3.16 -14.52
C ALA A 52 3.28 2.03 -15.11
N VAL A 53 2.54 2.31 -16.18
CA VAL A 53 1.65 1.35 -16.86
C VAL A 53 1.98 1.29 -18.35
N GLU A 54 2.07 0.07 -18.86
CA GLU A 54 2.26 -0.27 -20.28
C GLU A 54 1.34 -1.45 -20.60
N ASP A 55 0.57 -1.38 -21.69
CA ASP A 55 -0.38 -2.43 -22.11
C ASP A 55 -1.25 -2.98 -20.96
N ASP A 56 -1.87 -2.06 -20.21
CA ASP A 56 -2.69 -2.34 -19.00
C ASP A 56 -1.97 -3.07 -17.85
N LYS A 57 -0.66 -3.23 -17.94
CA LYS A 57 0.19 -3.84 -16.91
C LYS A 57 0.92 -2.77 -16.09
N VAL A 58 0.79 -2.85 -14.77
CA VAL A 58 1.61 -2.05 -13.85
C VAL A 58 3.03 -2.62 -13.85
N LEU A 59 4.00 -1.82 -14.26
CA LEU A 59 5.42 -2.19 -14.32
C LEU A 59 6.20 -1.78 -13.07
N GLY A 60 5.77 -0.69 -12.44
CA GLY A 60 6.44 -0.13 -11.28
C GLY A 60 5.60 0.93 -10.60
N PHE A 61 5.98 1.30 -9.39
CA PHE A 61 5.31 2.34 -8.63
C PHE A 61 6.32 3.05 -7.72
N VAL A 62 5.93 4.24 -7.28
CA VAL A 62 6.53 4.92 -6.14
C VAL A 62 5.42 5.50 -5.28
N ALA A 63 5.56 5.44 -3.96
CA ALA A 63 4.53 5.88 -3.02
C ALA A 63 5.14 6.67 -1.87
N PHE A 64 4.42 7.68 -1.43
CA PHE A 64 4.86 8.65 -0.44
C PHE A 64 3.76 8.90 0.58
N THR A 65 4.17 9.23 1.80
CA THR A 65 3.30 9.77 2.84
C THR A 65 4.08 10.77 3.67
N THR A 66 3.46 11.87 4.05
CA THR A 66 4.06 12.84 4.99
C THR A 66 3.73 12.51 6.44
N ASN A 67 2.87 11.51 6.70
CA ASN A 67 2.51 11.08 8.05
C ASN A 67 2.20 9.58 8.13
N LEU A 68 3.24 8.80 8.44
CA LEU A 68 3.15 7.34 8.49
C LEU A 68 2.20 6.83 9.59
N SER A 69 2.22 7.43 10.78
CA SER A 69 1.34 7.02 11.89
C SER A 69 -0.14 7.19 11.54
N ARG A 70 -0.49 8.28 10.84
CA ARG A 70 -1.85 8.50 10.36
C ARG A 70 -2.23 7.48 9.28
N LEU A 71 -1.33 7.17 8.36
CA LEU A 71 -1.58 6.18 7.31
C LEU A 71 -1.89 4.80 7.92
N TYR A 72 -1.10 4.34 8.90
CA TYR A 72 -1.38 3.05 9.57
C TYR A 72 -2.70 3.06 10.35
N LYS A 73 -3.03 4.17 11.03
CA LYS A 73 -4.35 4.33 11.66
C LYS A 73 -5.47 4.23 10.61
N TYR A 74 -5.31 4.88 9.46
CA TYR A 74 -6.30 4.83 8.38
C TYR A 74 -6.52 3.39 7.89
N VAL A 75 -5.44 2.63 7.66
CA VAL A 75 -5.53 1.20 7.29
C VAL A 75 -6.26 0.39 8.37
N ALA A 76 -5.92 0.59 9.63
CA ALA A 76 -6.54 -0.10 10.77
C ALA A 76 -8.04 0.20 10.89
N PHE A 77 -8.45 1.47 10.71
CA PHE A 77 -9.86 1.86 10.73
C PHE A 77 -10.64 1.30 9.55
N LYS A 78 -10.08 1.32 8.34
CA LYS A 78 -10.81 0.92 7.12
C LYS A 78 -11.03 -0.60 7.00
N LYS A 79 -10.13 -1.41 7.56
CA LYS A 79 -10.17 -2.88 7.45
C LYS A 79 -10.48 -3.61 8.77
N GLY A 80 -10.76 -2.86 9.84
CA GLY A 80 -11.26 -3.38 11.12
C GLY A 80 -10.22 -4.10 12.00
N PHE A 81 -10.72 -4.82 13.01
CA PHE A 81 -9.91 -5.44 14.06
C PHE A 81 -8.83 -6.43 13.54
N LYS A 82 -9.05 -7.09 12.39
CA LYS A 82 -8.07 -8.01 11.77
C LYS A 82 -6.75 -7.30 11.50
N PHE A 83 -6.78 -6.12 10.91
CA PHE A 83 -5.57 -5.38 10.53
C PHE A 83 -4.94 -4.68 11.73
N SER A 84 -5.76 -4.24 12.68
CA SER A 84 -5.30 -3.71 13.97
C SER A 84 -4.50 -4.75 14.75
N PHE A 85 -4.97 -6.00 14.81
CA PHE A 85 -4.26 -7.10 15.46
C PHE A 85 -2.96 -7.46 14.73
N ILE A 86 -2.97 -7.46 13.40
CA ILE A 86 -1.76 -7.72 12.58
C ILE A 86 -0.68 -6.67 12.85
N LEU A 87 -1.05 -5.38 12.90
CA LEU A 87 -0.14 -4.28 13.25
C LEU A 87 0.42 -4.46 14.67
N ALA A 88 -0.46 -4.67 15.66
CA ALA A 88 -0.06 -4.81 17.06
C ALA A 88 0.85 -6.02 17.32
N ARG A 89 0.70 -7.11 16.57
CA ARG A 89 1.51 -8.33 16.75
C ARG A 89 2.92 -8.21 16.16
N LYS A 90 3.18 -7.22 15.30
CA LYS A 90 4.45 -7.06 14.57
C LYS A 90 5.22 -5.78 14.89
N MET A 91 4.64 -4.89 15.70
CA MET A 91 5.31 -3.75 16.33
C MET A 91 5.87 -4.17 17.68
#